data_AF-A0A9X1JP76-F1
#
_entry.id   AF-A0A9X1JP76-F1
#
_cell.length_a   1.000
_cell.length_b   1.000
_cell.length_c   1.000
_cell.angle_alpha   90.00
_cell.angle_beta   90.00
_cell.angle_gamma   90.00
#
_symmetry.space_group_name_H-M   'P 1'
#
loop_
_entity.id
_entity.type
_entity.pdbx_description
1 polymer ?
#
loop_
_entity_poly.entity_id
_entity_poly.type
_entity_poly.pdbx_seq_one_letter_code
_entity_poly.pdbx_strand_id
1 'polypeptide(L)'
;MKFLKLIIIIVAIITQSCVQETHTKTITFKADMNIVENPKNVGVRGSFTSNPWNETAPLTDEDDDGIYEGTFSQKTAINQIEFKFVNNNSDYELADLKNRVIEFEYKPEIITYKAVFNDPNSIKTITD
;
A
#
# COMPACT_ATOMS: atom_id res chain seq x y z
N MET A 1 38.62 -17.16 -33.60
CA MET A 1 38.47 -17.55 -32.18
C MET A 1 38.41 -16.38 -31.20
N LYS A 2 39.14 -15.25 -31.39
CA LYS A 2 39.02 -14.05 -30.53
C LYS A 2 37.66 -13.33 -30.64
N PHE A 3 37.12 -13.21 -31.86
CA PHE A 3 35.77 -12.65 -32.10
C PHE A 3 34.64 -13.47 -31.49
N LEU A 4 34.76 -14.80 -31.49
CA LEU A 4 33.78 -15.71 -30.87
C LEU A 4 33.79 -15.61 -29.33
N LYS A 5 34.98 -15.45 -28.72
CA LYS A 5 35.11 -15.18 -27.28
C LYS A 5 34.52 -13.82 -26.88
N LEU A 6 34.66 -12.80 -27.72
CA LEU A 6 34.11 -11.47 -27.46
C LEU A 6 32.58 -11.45 -27.50
N ILE A 7 31.97 -12.20 -28.43
CA ILE A 7 30.51 -12.37 -28.51
C ILE A 7 29.96 -13.11 -27.29
N ILE A 8 30.65 -14.15 -26.79
CA ILE A 8 30.23 -14.90 -25.60
C ILE A 8 30.29 -14.03 -24.32
N ILE A 9 31.29 -13.14 -24.20
CA ILE A 9 31.41 -12.21 -23.07
C ILE A 9 30.30 -11.16 -23.12
N ILE A 10 29.96 -10.64 -24.31
CA ILE A 10 28.86 -9.69 -24.48
C ILE A 10 27.53 -10.35 -24.12
N VAL A 11 27.26 -11.58 -24.59
CA VAL A 11 26.03 -12.35 -24.26
C VAL A 11 25.89 -12.64 -22.77
N ALA A 12 26.99 -12.89 -22.05
CA ALA A 12 26.98 -13.11 -20.59
C ALA A 12 26.71 -11.83 -19.77
N ILE A 13 26.95 -10.65 -20.34
CA ILE A 13 26.65 -9.35 -19.70
C ILE A 13 25.18 -8.97 -19.89
N ILE A 14 24.54 -9.38 -21.00
CA ILE A 14 23.12 -9.10 -21.29
C ILE A 14 22.17 -10.00 -20.48
N THR A 15 22.63 -11.11 -19.92
CA THR A 15 21.81 -12.03 -19.09
C THR A 15 21.72 -11.64 -17.62
N GLN A 16 22.42 -10.58 -17.17
CA GLN A 16 22.22 -9.97 -15.84
C GLN A 16 21.06 -8.96 -15.83
N SER A 17 20.14 -9.09 -16.78
CA SER A 17 18.97 -8.22 -16.94
C SER A 17 18.02 -8.40 -15.75
N CYS A 18 18.21 -7.51 -14.78
CA CYS A 18 17.24 -6.94 -13.85
C CYS A 18 16.61 -7.87 -12.80
N VAL A 19 17.40 -8.38 -11.85
CA VAL A 19 16.83 -8.70 -10.53
C VAL A 19 16.69 -7.39 -9.78
N GLN A 20 15.49 -6.80 -9.78
CA GLN A 20 15.20 -5.62 -8.98
C GLN A 20 15.20 -6.02 -7.50
N GLU A 21 15.97 -5.32 -6.66
CA GLU A 21 15.97 -5.61 -5.24
C GLU A 21 14.61 -5.28 -4.65
N THR A 22 14.16 -6.12 -3.72
CA THR A 22 12.87 -5.97 -3.05
C THR A 22 13.11 -5.65 -1.58
N HIS A 23 12.34 -4.70 -1.04
CA HIS A 23 12.42 -4.28 0.35
C HIS A 23 11.11 -4.58 1.06
N THR A 24 11.18 -4.83 2.36
CA THR A 24 9.99 -4.98 3.20
C THR A 24 9.38 -3.61 3.45
N LYS A 25 8.10 -3.46 3.10
CA LYS A 25 7.25 -2.30 3.38
C LYS A 25 6.22 -2.72 4.39
N THR A 26 6.15 -2.01 5.51
CA THR A 26 5.13 -2.23 6.55
C THR A 26 4.30 -0.98 6.70
N ILE A 27 2.98 -1.10 6.56
CA ILE A 27 2.04 0.02 6.62
C ILE A 27 1.01 -0.28 7.70
N THR A 28 0.87 0.63 8.65
CA THR A 28 -0.27 0.68 9.56
C THR A 28 -1.25 1.72 9.05
N PHE A 29 -2.41 1.28 8.59
CA PHE A 29 -3.49 2.18 8.24
C PHE A 29 -4.29 2.54 9.49
N LYS A 30 -4.67 3.81 9.61
CA LYS A 30 -5.56 4.33 10.64
C LYS A 30 -6.66 5.18 9.98
N ALA A 31 -7.88 4.65 9.96
CA ALA A 31 -9.06 5.34 9.43
C ALA A 31 -9.85 5.95 10.59
N ASP A 32 -9.86 7.27 10.70
CA ASP A 32 -10.72 7.98 11.63
C ASP A 32 -12.16 8.00 11.07
N MET A 33 -13.02 7.23 11.72
CA MET A 33 -14.41 6.99 11.35
C MET A 33 -15.39 7.78 12.22
N ASN A 34 -14.94 8.71 13.07
CA ASN A 34 -15.79 9.44 14.02
C ASN A 34 -16.90 10.26 13.37
N ILE A 35 -16.77 10.59 12.07
CA ILE A 35 -17.80 11.30 11.30
C ILE A 35 -18.82 10.37 10.61
N VAL A 36 -18.60 9.06 10.67
CA VAL A 36 -19.46 8.04 10.05
C VAL A 36 -20.40 7.49 11.12
N GLU A 37 -21.70 7.54 10.85
CA GLU A 37 -22.68 6.91 11.75
C GLU A 37 -22.63 5.39 11.62
N ASN A 38 -22.50 4.69 12.76
CA ASN A 38 -22.52 3.23 12.85
C ASN A 38 -21.55 2.51 11.88
N PRO A 39 -20.24 2.80 11.94
CA PRO A 39 -19.24 2.16 11.09
C PRO A 39 -19.29 0.64 11.26
N LYS A 40 -19.15 -0.09 10.15
CA LYS A 40 -19.25 -1.56 10.13
C LYS A 40 -18.40 -2.13 9.02
N ASN A 41 -17.71 -3.24 9.30
CA ASN A 41 -16.82 -3.90 8.33
C ASN A 41 -15.87 -2.89 7.66
N VAL A 42 -15.26 -2.04 8.49
CA VAL A 42 -14.29 -1.04 8.03
C VAL A 42 -13.06 -1.76 7.51
N GLY A 43 -12.50 -1.26 6.43
CA GLY A 43 -11.38 -1.92 5.79
C GLY A 43 -10.61 -1.01 4.85
N VAL A 44 -9.62 -1.60 4.20
CA VAL A 44 -8.85 -0.98 3.13
C VAL A 44 -8.85 -1.89 1.92
N ARG A 45 -9.00 -1.29 0.73
CA ARG A 45 -8.82 -1.94 -0.56
C ARG A 45 -7.76 -1.18 -1.33
N GLY A 46 -6.88 -1.89 -2.03
CA GLY A 46 -5.84 -1.23 -2.80
C GLY A 46 -5.07 -2.17 -3.71
N SER A 47 -4.03 -1.65 -4.32
CA SER A 47 -3.15 -2.37 -5.23
C SER A 47 -2.29 -3.44 -4.55
N PHE A 48 -2.25 -3.46 -3.21
CA PHE A 48 -1.39 -4.33 -2.41
C PHE A 48 -2.07 -5.62 -1.92
N THR A 49 -3.38 -5.77 -2.14
CA THR A 49 -4.11 -7.00 -1.75
C THR A 49 -3.89 -8.12 -2.78
N SER A 50 -4.19 -9.37 -2.41
CA SER A 50 -4.01 -10.52 -3.31
C SER A 50 -4.94 -10.45 -4.52
N ASN A 51 -6.15 -9.90 -4.32
CA ASN A 51 -7.07 -9.52 -5.38
C ASN A 51 -7.32 -8.00 -5.35
N PRO A 52 -6.49 -7.21 -6.07
CA PRO A 52 -6.53 -5.75 -6.03
C PRO A 52 -7.93 -5.21 -6.26
N TRP A 53 -8.34 -4.26 -5.39
CA TRP A 53 -9.65 -3.60 -5.43
C TRP A 53 -10.89 -4.49 -5.21
N ASN A 54 -10.73 -5.81 -5.15
CA ASN A 54 -11.85 -6.75 -4.95
C ASN A 54 -11.83 -7.39 -3.55
N GLU A 55 -10.68 -7.39 -2.89
CA GLU A 55 -10.50 -7.89 -1.53
C GLU A 55 -10.42 -6.74 -0.53
N THR A 56 -11.30 -6.74 0.47
CA THR A 56 -11.22 -5.85 1.62
C THR A 56 -10.31 -6.47 2.66
N ALA A 57 -9.24 -5.76 3.01
CA ALA A 57 -8.49 -6.08 4.20
C ALA A 57 -9.12 -5.38 5.41
N PRO A 58 -9.50 -6.13 6.47
CA PRO A 58 -10.26 -5.57 7.58
C PRO A 58 -9.40 -4.65 8.45
N LEU A 59 -10.05 -3.62 9.00
CA LEU A 59 -9.51 -2.75 10.06
C LEU A 59 -10.41 -2.90 11.29
N THR A 60 -9.82 -2.78 12.47
CA THR A 60 -10.51 -2.97 13.76
C THR A 60 -10.29 -1.77 14.67
N ASP A 61 -11.29 -1.46 15.48
CA ASP A 61 -11.25 -0.46 16.54
C ASP A 61 -11.30 -1.23 17.87
N GLU A 62 -10.12 -1.60 18.40
CA GLU A 62 -10.02 -2.44 19.61
C GLU A 62 -10.06 -1.62 20.90
N ASP A 63 -9.78 -0.33 20.83
CA ASP A 63 -9.76 0.61 21.96
C ASP A 63 -10.96 1.57 22.01
N ASP A 64 -11.92 1.39 21.09
CA ASP A 64 -13.20 2.12 21.03
C ASP A 64 -13.02 3.66 20.92
N ASP A 65 -11.98 4.12 20.22
CA ASP A 65 -11.69 5.54 20.01
C ASP A 65 -12.23 6.10 18.67
N GLY A 66 -12.88 5.23 17.88
CA GLY A 66 -13.42 5.55 16.55
C GLY A 66 -12.39 5.53 15.44
N ILE A 67 -11.14 5.11 15.72
CA ILE A 67 -10.07 4.94 14.74
C ILE A 67 -9.89 3.44 14.46
N TYR A 68 -10.18 3.06 13.23
CA TYR A 68 -10.02 1.68 12.79
C TYR A 68 -8.61 1.46 12.23
N GLU A 69 -7.93 0.44 12.74
CA GLU A 69 -6.52 0.19 12.47
C GLU A 69 -6.23 -1.19 11.89
N GLY A 70 -5.13 -1.32 11.16
CA GLY A 70 -4.63 -2.59 10.64
C GLY A 70 -3.27 -2.45 9.98
N THR A 71 -2.42 -3.47 10.16
CA THR A 71 -1.03 -3.46 9.67
C THR A 71 -0.82 -4.49 8.56
N PHE A 72 -0.15 -4.06 7.49
CA PHE A 72 0.17 -4.85 6.30
C PHE A 72 1.66 -4.83 6.06
N SER A 73 2.25 -5.99 5.78
CA SER A 73 3.66 -6.08 5.43
C SER A 73 3.85 -6.86 4.13
N GLN A 74 4.61 -6.29 3.20
CA GLN A 74 4.91 -6.91 1.91
C GLN A 74 6.37 -6.68 1.53
N LYS A 75 7.02 -7.71 0.99
CA LYS A 75 8.31 -7.56 0.32
C LYS A 75 8.09 -7.23 -1.15
N THR A 76 8.48 -6.03 -1.57
CA THR A 76 8.18 -5.51 -2.91
C THR A 76 9.27 -4.56 -3.42
N ALA A 77 9.34 -4.41 -4.75
CA ALA A 77 10.18 -3.43 -5.43
C ALA A 77 9.37 -2.24 -5.97
N ILE A 78 8.05 -2.23 -5.78
CA ILE A 78 7.20 -1.11 -6.19
C ILE A 78 7.51 0.12 -5.33
N ASN A 79 7.39 1.29 -5.94
CA ASN A 79 7.66 2.58 -5.31
C ASN A 79 6.39 3.28 -4.82
N GLN A 80 5.21 2.72 -5.04
CA GLN A 80 3.95 3.26 -4.54
C GLN A 80 2.87 2.20 -4.44
N ILE A 81 1.85 2.48 -3.62
CA ILE A 81 0.57 1.79 -3.64
C ILE A 81 -0.58 2.79 -3.74
N GLU A 82 -1.68 2.34 -4.32
CA GLU A 82 -2.95 3.07 -4.31
C GLU A 82 -3.96 2.33 -3.46
N PHE A 83 -4.79 3.06 -2.73
CA PHE A 83 -5.83 2.47 -1.90
C PHE A 83 -6.99 3.44 -1.63
N LYS A 84 -8.06 2.88 -1.07
CA LYS A 84 -9.18 3.59 -0.46
C LYS A 84 -9.61 2.84 0.79
N PHE A 85 -10.02 3.58 1.82
CA PHE A 85 -10.83 3.03 2.90
C PHE A 85 -12.22 2.64 2.39
N VAL A 86 -12.80 1.63 3.03
CA VAL A 86 -14.15 1.17 2.75
C VAL A 86 -14.92 1.03 4.06
N ASN A 87 -16.20 1.38 4.01
CA ASN A 87 -17.19 1.06 5.05
C ASN A 87 -18.19 0.04 4.48
N ASN A 88 -18.91 -0.69 5.34
CA ASN A 88 -19.89 -1.70 4.96
C ASN A 88 -19.41 -2.67 3.86
N ASN A 89 -18.12 -3.05 3.89
CA ASN A 89 -17.41 -3.82 2.86
C ASN A 89 -17.22 -3.17 1.48
N SER A 90 -18.13 -2.32 1.01
CA SER A 90 -18.14 -1.83 -0.39
C SER A 90 -18.37 -0.33 -0.56
N ASP A 91 -18.62 0.41 0.52
CA ASP A 91 -18.81 1.85 0.47
C ASP A 91 -17.44 2.51 0.47
N TYR A 92 -16.92 2.74 -0.73
CA TYR A 92 -15.63 3.39 -0.94
C TYR A 92 -15.66 4.83 -0.45
N GLU A 93 -14.60 5.21 0.25
CA GLU A 93 -14.37 6.63 0.50
C GLU A 93 -14.08 7.38 -0.80
N LEU A 94 -14.31 8.69 -0.79
CA LEU A 94 -13.85 9.59 -1.83
C LEU A 94 -14.38 9.15 -3.22
N ALA A 95 -15.64 8.74 -3.31
CA ALA A 95 -16.20 8.01 -4.46
C ALA A 95 -15.93 8.66 -5.83
N ASP A 96 -15.93 10.00 -5.89
CA ASP A 96 -15.70 10.78 -7.12
C ASP A 96 -14.30 11.41 -7.20
N LEU A 97 -13.42 11.04 -6.27
CA LEU A 97 -12.06 11.57 -6.17
C LEU A 97 -11.04 10.44 -6.32
N LYS A 98 -9.79 10.86 -6.58
CA LYS A 98 -8.66 9.96 -6.77
C LYS A 98 -8.43 9.05 -5.56
N ASN A 99 -7.78 7.92 -5.81
CA ASN A 99 -7.27 7.03 -4.76
C ASN A 99 -6.26 7.75 -3.88
N ARG A 100 -6.14 7.30 -2.63
CA ARG A 100 -5.03 7.68 -1.77
C ARG A 100 -3.77 6.97 -2.26
N VAL A 101 -2.62 7.62 -2.12
CA VAL A 101 -1.31 7.11 -2.55
C VAL A 101 -0.35 7.12 -1.38
N ILE A 102 0.40 6.03 -1.21
CA ILE A 102 1.61 6.00 -0.39
C ILE A 102 2.77 5.76 -1.34
N GLU A 103 3.72 6.69 -1.36
CA GLU A 103 5.00 6.54 -2.05
C GLU A 103 6.02 5.93 -1.09
N PHE A 104 6.91 5.11 -1.65
CA PHE A 104 7.94 4.39 -0.95
C PHE A 104 9.32 4.81 -1.43
N GLU A 105 10.27 4.91 -0.50
CA GLU A 105 11.68 5.00 -0.83
C GLU A 105 12.27 3.64 -1.23
N TYR A 106 13.43 3.61 -1.89
CA TYR A 106 14.10 2.35 -2.23
C TYR A 106 14.91 1.78 -1.04
N LYS A 107 14.20 1.47 0.05
CA LYS A 107 14.72 0.93 1.32
C LYS A 107 13.61 0.22 2.11
N PRO A 108 13.89 -0.55 3.17
CA PRO A 108 12.83 -1.00 4.08
C PRO A 108 12.16 0.19 4.78
N GLU A 109 10.83 0.15 4.95
CA GLU A 109 10.06 1.24 5.57
C GLU A 109 8.96 0.72 6.49
N ILE A 110 8.73 1.45 7.58
CA ILE A 110 7.57 1.30 8.46
C ILE A 110 6.83 2.63 8.44
N ILE A 111 5.58 2.61 7.96
CA ILE A 111 4.77 3.80 7.72
C ILE A 111 3.46 3.67 8.49
N THR A 112 3.08 4.71 9.23
CA THR A 112 1.71 4.88 9.71
C THR A 112 1.01 5.91 8.85
N TYR A 113 -0.07 5.50 8.18
CA TYR A 113 -0.94 6.38 7.39
C TYR A 113 -2.25 6.61 8.14
N LYS A 114 -2.48 7.84 8.62
CA LYS A 114 -3.73 8.24 9.28
C LYS A 114 -4.51 9.23 8.43
N ALA A 115 -5.83 9.02 8.32
CA ALA A 115 -6.75 9.93 7.65
C ALA A 115 -8.17 9.84 8.22
N VAL A 116 -8.94 10.91 8.03
CA VAL A 116 -10.39 10.93 8.26
C VAL A 116 -11.09 10.38 7.03
N PHE A 117 -12.03 9.46 7.24
CA PHE A 117 -12.81 8.85 6.16
C PHE A 117 -13.51 9.93 5.33
N ASN A 118 -13.51 9.81 4.00
CA ASN A 118 -14.13 10.79 3.08
C ASN A 118 -13.58 12.23 3.10
N ASP A 119 -12.53 12.54 3.87
CA ASP A 119 -11.85 13.84 3.78
C ASP A 119 -10.54 13.71 2.98
N PRO A 120 -10.46 14.27 1.75
CA PRO A 120 -9.28 14.18 0.90
C PRO A 120 -8.07 14.98 1.43
N ASN A 121 -8.30 15.93 2.35
CA ASN A 121 -7.24 16.78 2.90
C ASN A 121 -6.69 16.25 4.24
N SER A 122 -7.37 15.28 4.85
CA SER A 122 -6.93 14.66 6.09
C SER A 122 -5.89 13.57 5.80
N ILE A 123 -4.62 13.92 5.89
CA ILE A 123 -3.53 12.96 5.76
C ILE A 123 -2.45 13.30 6.78
N LYS A 124 -2.11 12.33 7.62
CA LYS A 124 -0.93 12.36 8.48
C LYS A 124 -0.15 11.06 8.27
N THR A 125 1.04 11.20 7.67
CA THR A 125 1.98 10.11 7.48
C THR A 125 3.13 10.25 8.48
N ILE A 126 3.46 9.16 9.16
CA ILE A 126 4.63 9.07 10.05
C ILE A 126 5.48 7.91 9.55
N THR A 127 6.76 8.13 9.35
CA THR A 127 7.73 7.11 8.93
C THR A 127 8.74 6.94 10.06
N ASP A 128 8.96 5.70 10.49
CA ASP A 128 9.94 5.33 11.51
C ASP A 128 11.28 4.86 10.89
#